data_AF-A0A6H1RI67-F1
#
_entry.id   AF-A0A6H1RI67-F1
#
_cell.length_a   1.000
_cell.length_b   1.000
_cell.length_c   1.000
_cell.angle_alpha   90.00
_cell.angle_beta   90.00
_cell.angle_gamma   90.00
#
_symmetry.space_group_name_H-M   'P 1'
#
loop_
_entity.id
_entity.type
_entity.pdbx_description
1 polymer ?
#
loop_
_entity_poly.entity_id
_entity_poly.type
_entity_poly.pdbx_seq_one_letter_code
_entity_poly.pdbx_strand_id
1 'polypeptide(L)'
;MELLLDAAAEVFGEVGYAAATTNAIAARAASSPGTLYQFFPNKGEIARALSERYLRQLQQTQRKALAVEHADLPLTELIDAMVDPVIDFNLSNPGFQALFNAPDEQVATKPLHVREAVIERLSAIFAARAPELPKDQRVRSARVLVGVFRGVLPLIIGTKGAERAAMIGELKRICRDYLTPLIGA
;
A
#
# COMPACT_ATOMS: atom_id res chain seq x y z
N MET A 1 18.57 -11.95 -10.01
CA MET A 1 18.20 -11.04 -8.91
C MET A 1 16.68 -10.96 -8.72
N GLU A 2 15.89 -10.60 -9.75
CA GLU A 2 14.42 -10.55 -9.63
C GLU A 2 13.79 -11.87 -9.13
N LEU A 3 14.20 -13.02 -9.68
CA LEU A 3 13.74 -14.34 -9.22
C LEU A 3 13.98 -14.62 -7.73
N LEU A 4 15.06 -14.06 -7.14
CA LEU A 4 15.35 -14.20 -5.71
C LEU A 4 14.42 -13.32 -4.86
N LEU A 5 14.09 -12.12 -5.35
CA LEU A 5 13.16 -11.21 -4.67
C LEU A 5 11.71 -11.68 -4.78
N ASP A 6 11.33 -12.30 -5.89
CA ASP A 6 10.02 -12.94 -6.06
C ASP A 6 9.86 -14.14 -5.13
N ALA A 7 10.86 -15.03 -5.10
CA ALA A 7 10.91 -16.12 -4.14
C ALA A 7 10.87 -15.63 -2.69
N ALA A 8 11.59 -14.55 -2.38
CA ALA A 8 11.55 -13.95 -1.05
C ALA A 8 10.18 -13.38 -0.71
N ALA A 9 9.50 -12.74 -1.66
CA ALA A 9 8.16 -12.20 -1.49
C ALA A 9 7.16 -13.28 -1.11
N GLU A 10 7.21 -14.43 -1.78
CA GLU A 10 6.38 -15.59 -1.47
C GLU A 10 6.70 -16.16 -0.10
N VAL A 11 7.97 -16.46 0.17
CA VAL A 11 8.39 -17.07 1.45
C VAL A 11 8.04 -16.16 2.63
N PHE A 12 8.28 -14.85 2.53
CA PHE A 12 7.87 -13.91 3.58
C PHE A 12 6.36 -13.79 3.72
N GLY A 13 5.61 -13.88 2.62
CA GLY A 13 4.13 -13.87 2.65
C GLY A 13 3.53 -15.13 3.27
N GLU A 14 4.17 -16.29 3.10
CA GLU A 14 3.71 -17.59 3.60
C GLU A 14 4.00 -17.80 5.09
N VAL A 15 5.25 -17.56 5.52
CA VAL A 15 5.70 -17.91 6.88
C VAL A 15 6.09 -16.70 7.74
N GLY A 16 6.04 -15.49 7.17
CA GLY A 16 6.49 -14.26 7.83
C GLY A 16 8.01 -14.09 7.82
N TYR A 17 8.46 -12.86 8.06
CA TYR A 17 9.89 -12.51 8.04
C TYR A 17 10.73 -13.32 9.06
N ALA A 18 10.22 -13.50 10.29
CA ALA A 18 10.95 -14.16 11.36
C ALA A 18 11.28 -15.63 11.02
N ALA A 19 10.29 -16.40 10.54
CA ALA A 19 10.44 -17.82 10.24
C ALA A 19 11.10 -18.11 8.88
N ALA A 20 11.13 -17.13 7.97
CA ALA A 20 11.78 -17.29 6.67
C ALA A 20 13.30 -17.51 6.79
N THR A 21 13.86 -18.35 5.92
CA THR A 21 15.31 -18.64 5.84
C THR A 21 15.84 -18.37 4.44
N THR A 22 17.12 -17.98 4.34
CA THR A 22 17.81 -17.79 3.05
C THR A 22 17.83 -19.07 2.22
N ASN A 23 17.94 -20.24 2.86
CA ASN A 23 17.87 -21.54 2.19
C ASN A 23 16.49 -21.80 1.56
N ALA A 24 15.39 -21.48 2.26
CA ALA A 24 14.05 -21.61 1.70
C ALA A 24 13.84 -20.68 0.49
N ILE A 25 14.38 -19.46 0.55
CA ILE A 25 14.32 -18.49 -0.56
C ILE A 25 15.14 -19.00 -1.76
N ALA A 26 16.37 -19.47 -1.54
CA ALA A 26 17.21 -20.02 -2.60
C ALA A 26 16.53 -21.22 -3.28
N ALA A 27 15.97 -22.14 -2.49
CA ALA A 27 15.24 -23.30 -3.00
C ALA A 27 14.01 -22.88 -3.83
N ARG A 28 13.22 -21.91 -3.35
CA ARG A 28 12.05 -21.39 -4.07
C ARG A 28 12.44 -20.71 -5.39
N ALA A 29 13.57 -20.01 -5.41
CA ALA A 29 14.11 -19.37 -6.61
C ALA A 29 14.79 -20.35 -7.59
N ALA A 30 14.80 -21.66 -7.30
CA ALA A 30 15.61 -22.66 -8.01
C ALA A 30 17.09 -22.26 -8.15
N SER A 31 17.64 -21.61 -7.11
CA SER A 31 19.00 -21.09 -7.05
C SER A 31 19.81 -21.80 -5.97
N SER A 32 21.14 -21.84 -6.12
CA SER A 32 22.01 -22.32 -5.06
C SER A 32 22.09 -21.31 -3.90
N PRO A 33 22.33 -21.75 -2.65
CA PRO A 33 22.62 -20.84 -1.54
C PRO A 33 23.82 -19.93 -1.85
N GLY A 34 24.88 -20.46 -2.48
CA GLY A 34 26.06 -19.68 -2.86
C GLY A 34 25.73 -18.52 -3.78
N THR A 35 24.89 -18.75 -4.80
CA THR A 35 24.40 -17.70 -5.71
C THR A 35 23.57 -16.65 -4.95
N LEU A 36 22.71 -17.07 -4.01
CA LEU A 36 21.94 -16.12 -3.20
C LEU A 36 22.88 -15.23 -2.38
N TYR A 37 23.88 -15.81 -1.70
CA TYR A 37 24.83 -15.06 -0.87
C TYR A 37 25.74 -14.11 -1.65
N GLN A 38 25.97 -14.37 -2.95
CA GLN A 38 26.67 -13.42 -3.82
C GLN A 38 25.88 -12.13 -4.05
N PHE A 39 24.55 -12.19 -4.08
CA PHE A 39 23.68 -11.01 -4.26
C PHE A 39 23.23 -10.40 -2.93
N PHE A 40 22.94 -11.24 -1.95
CA PHE A 40 22.38 -10.84 -0.67
C PHE A 40 23.13 -11.54 0.48
N PRO A 41 24.03 -10.83 1.17
CA PRO A 41 24.85 -11.41 2.24
C PRO A 41 24.04 -11.99 3.41
N ASN A 42 22.81 -11.51 3.64
CA ASN A 42 21.94 -11.96 4.71
C ASN A 42 20.45 -11.73 4.38
N LYS A 43 19.56 -12.26 5.22
CA LYS A 43 18.09 -12.13 5.08
C LYS A 43 17.60 -10.68 5.15
N GLY A 44 18.28 -9.84 5.93
CA GLY A 44 17.96 -8.41 6.07
C GLY A 44 18.16 -7.64 4.76
N GLU A 45 19.25 -7.91 4.03
CA GLU A 45 19.49 -7.27 2.71
C GLU A 45 18.45 -7.68 1.67
N ILE A 46 17.96 -8.93 1.71
CA ILE A 46 16.84 -9.38 0.86
C ILE A 46 15.57 -8.60 1.23
N ALA A 47 15.26 -8.51 2.52
CA ALA A 47 14.09 -7.80 3.02
C ALA A 47 14.14 -6.31 2.67
N ARG A 48 15.29 -5.65 2.84
CA ARG A 48 15.49 -4.24 2.46
C ARG A 48 15.25 -4.03 0.97
N ALA A 49 15.90 -4.82 0.11
CA ALA A 49 15.74 -4.70 -1.33
C ALA A 49 14.28 -4.95 -1.78
N LEU A 50 13.59 -5.90 -1.15
CA LEU A 50 12.19 -6.18 -1.40
C LEU A 50 11.27 -5.06 -0.88
N SER A 51 11.52 -4.51 0.32
CA SER A 51 10.80 -3.35 0.86
C SER A 51 10.92 -2.13 -0.06
N GLU A 52 12.12 -1.85 -0.58
CA GLU A 52 12.34 -0.78 -1.55
C GLU A 52 11.57 -1.02 -2.85
N ARG A 53 11.52 -2.28 -3.33
CA ARG A 53 10.72 -2.66 -4.51
C ARG A 53 9.23 -2.41 -4.27
N TYR A 54 8.70 -2.87 -3.14
CA TYR A 54 7.31 -2.64 -2.78
C TYR A 54 6.99 -1.16 -2.62
N LEU A 55 7.88 -0.38 -2.00
CA LEU A 55 7.67 1.06 -1.88
C LEU A 55 7.62 1.76 -3.24
N ARG A 56 8.52 1.42 -4.16
CA ARG A 56 8.48 1.99 -5.52
C ARG A 56 7.17 1.66 -6.23
N GLN A 57 6.73 0.41 -6.14
CA GLN A 57 5.46 -0.03 -6.71
C GLN A 57 4.27 0.69 -6.07
N LEU A 58 4.20 0.73 -4.74
CA LEU A 58 3.13 1.41 -4.01
C LEU A 58 3.09 2.91 -4.34
N GLN A 59 4.24 3.58 -4.39
CA GLN A 59 4.34 4.99 -4.77
C GLN A 59 3.85 5.21 -6.20
N GLN A 60 4.18 4.33 -7.14
CA GLN A 60 3.69 4.42 -8.51
C GLN A 60 2.17 4.21 -8.58
N THR A 61 1.64 3.22 -7.86
CA THR A 61 0.19 2.98 -7.73
C THR A 61 -0.51 4.20 -7.14
N GLN A 62 -0.02 4.73 -6.03
CA GLN A 62 -0.60 5.92 -5.38
C GLN A 62 -0.50 7.17 -6.26
N ARG A 63 0.59 7.36 -7.01
CA ARG A 63 0.71 8.50 -7.93
C ARG A 63 -0.35 8.45 -9.03
N LYS A 64 -0.66 7.25 -9.56
CA LYS A 64 -1.71 7.07 -10.56
C LYS A 64 -3.11 7.19 -9.94
N ALA A 65 -3.35 6.52 -8.82
CA ALA A 65 -4.65 6.52 -8.13
C ALA A 65 -5.04 7.90 -7.58
N LEU A 66 -4.05 8.72 -7.22
CA LEU A 66 -4.23 10.07 -6.65
C LEU A 66 -3.79 11.15 -7.63
N ALA A 67 -4.01 10.92 -8.92
CA ALA A 67 -3.76 11.88 -9.99
C ALA A 67 -4.78 13.03 -9.91
N VAL A 68 -4.34 14.28 -10.05
CA VAL A 68 -5.24 15.45 -9.95
C VAL A 68 -6.23 15.49 -11.12
N GLU A 69 -5.87 14.85 -12.22
CA GLU A 69 -6.68 14.64 -13.41
C GLU A 69 -7.95 13.83 -13.13
N HIS A 70 -8.04 13.15 -11.98
CA HIS A 70 -9.24 12.47 -11.53
C HIS A 70 -10.25 13.40 -10.83
N ALA A 71 -9.91 14.68 -10.60
CA ALA A 71 -10.74 15.61 -9.84
C ALA A 71 -12.13 15.85 -10.45
N ASP A 72 -12.30 15.66 -11.76
CA ASP A 72 -13.57 15.86 -12.48
C ASP A 72 -14.45 14.61 -12.55
N LEU A 73 -13.96 13.44 -12.10
CA LEU A 73 -14.75 12.20 -12.10
C LEU A 73 -16.00 12.34 -11.21
N PRO A 74 -17.09 11.59 -11.42
CA PRO A 74 -18.12 11.46 -10.40
C PRO A 74 -17.53 10.99 -9.05
N LEU A 75 -18.01 11.50 -7.91
CA LEU A 75 -17.39 11.24 -6.60
C LEU A 75 -17.22 9.73 -6.31
N THR A 76 -18.20 8.92 -6.71
CA THR A 76 -18.11 7.45 -6.57
C THR A 76 -16.96 6.86 -7.39
N GLU A 77 -16.80 7.29 -8.65
CA GLU A 77 -15.72 6.83 -9.52
C GLU A 77 -14.34 7.32 -9.05
N LEU A 78 -14.26 8.53 -8.51
CA LEU A 78 -13.05 9.04 -7.87
C LEU A 78 -12.64 8.16 -6.68
N ILE A 79 -13.60 7.78 -5.82
CA ILE A 79 -13.33 6.89 -4.68
C ILE A 79 -12.86 5.52 -5.16
N ASP A 80 -13.50 4.95 -6.17
CA ASP A 80 -13.09 3.67 -6.76
C ASP A 80 -11.65 3.76 -7.29
N ALA A 81 -11.33 4.79 -8.08
CA ALA A 81 -10.00 5.03 -8.64
C ALA A 81 -8.92 5.22 -7.56
N MET A 82 -9.27 5.82 -6.43
CA MET A 82 -8.35 6.05 -5.30
C MET A 82 -8.13 4.79 -4.45
N VAL A 83 -9.17 3.98 -4.25
CA VAL A 83 -9.19 2.88 -3.27
C VAL A 83 -8.74 1.56 -3.90
N ASP A 84 -9.31 1.19 -5.05
CA ASP A 84 -9.15 -0.16 -5.61
C ASP A 84 -7.69 -0.50 -5.94
N PRO A 85 -6.91 0.36 -6.63
CA PRO A 85 -5.53 0.01 -6.98
C PRO A 85 -4.64 -0.22 -5.75
N VAL A 86 -4.90 0.49 -4.65
CA VAL A 86 -4.12 0.36 -3.42
C VAL A 86 -4.51 -0.92 -2.67
N ILE A 87 -5.78 -1.32 -2.71
CA ILE A 87 -6.24 -2.60 -2.18
C ILE A 87 -5.66 -3.76 -3.00
N ASP A 88 -5.77 -3.70 -4.33
CA ASP A 88 -5.24 -4.72 -5.23
C ASP A 88 -3.74 -4.92 -5.06
N PHE A 89 -3.00 -3.82 -4.89
CA PHE A 89 -1.58 -3.88 -4.56
C PHE A 89 -1.35 -4.66 -3.26
N ASN A 90 -2.10 -4.39 -2.19
CA ASN A 90 -1.92 -5.09 -0.92
C ASN A 90 -2.31 -6.57 -1.00
N LEU A 91 -3.39 -6.90 -1.72
CA LEU A 91 -3.83 -8.28 -1.89
C LEU A 91 -2.86 -9.10 -2.75
N SER A 92 -2.25 -8.46 -3.76
CA SER A 92 -1.28 -9.11 -4.65
C SER A 92 0.11 -9.26 -4.03
N ASN A 93 0.38 -8.55 -2.92
CA ASN A 93 1.70 -8.53 -2.27
C ASN A 93 1.57 -8.86 -0.77
N PRO A 94 1.19 -10.08 -0.38
CA PRO A 94 1.04 -10.45 1.04
C PRO A 94 2.34 -10.29 1.85
N GLY A 95 3.50 -10.51 1.22
CA GLY A 95 4.81 -10.25 1.82
C GLY A 95 5.06 -8.78 2.17
N PHE A 96 4.33 -7.83 1.55
CA PHE A 96 4.40 -6.42 1.91
C PHE A 96 3.97 -6.19 3.36
N GLN A 97 2.83 -6.75 3.79
CA GLN A 97 2.36 -6.59 5.17
C GLN A 97 3.31 -7.25 6.19
N ALA A 98 3.86 -8.42 5.86
CA ALA A 98 4.80 -9.12 6.72
C ALA A 98 6.09 -8.31 6.96
N LEU A 99 6.57 -7.57 5.95
CA LEU A 99 7.76 -6.71 6.07
C LEU A 99 7.43 -5.34 6.66
N PHE A 100 6.30 -4.74 6.29
CA PHE A 100 5.95 -3.37 6.68
C PHE A 100 5.46 -3.25 8.13
N ASN A 101 4.95 -4.35 8.70
CA ASN A 101 4.60 -4.44 10.12
C ASN A 101 5.72 -5.09 10.96
N ALA A 102 6.85 -5.48 10.36
CA ALA A 102 7.96 -6.04 11.11
C ALA A 102 8.53 -4.96 12.06
N PRO A 103 8.81 -5.30 13.34
CA PRO A 103 9.38 -4.35 14.30
C PRO A 103 10.85 -3.99 14.02
N ASP A 104 11.45 -4.56 12.97
CA ASP A 104 12.87 -4.44 12.66
C ASP A 104 13.18 -3.14 11.90
N GLU A 105 13.95 -2.27 12.54
CA GLU A 105 14.36 -0.96 12.02
C GLU A 105 15.18 -1.06 10.72
N GLN A 106 15.81 -2.22 10.45
CA GLN A 106 16.57 -2.47 9.22
C GLN A 106 15.68 -2.70 7.99
N VAL A 107 14.39 -3.01 8.19
CA VAL A 107 13.43 -3.34 7.12
C VAL A 107 12.49 -2.16 6.83
N ALA A 108 12.34 -1.24 7.77
CA ALA A 108 11.39 -0.13 7.72
C ALA A 108 11.98 1.15 7.10
N THR A 109 11.81 1.31 5.79
CA THR A 109 11.86 2.63 5.15
C THR A 109 10.85 3.58 5.82
N LYS A 110 11.31 4.75 6.29
CA LYS A 110 10.55 5.71 7.12
C LYS A 110 9.11 5.95 6.57
N PRO A 111 8.05 5.37 7.19
CA PRO A 111 6.68 5.43 6.70
C PRO A 111 6.07 6.85 6.61
N LEU A 112 6.71 7.82 7.27
CA LEU A 112 6.23 9.20 7.38
C LEU A 112 6.23 9.96 6.04
N HIS A 113 7.32 9.89 5.25
CA HIS A 113 7.42 10.62 3.98
C HIS A 113 6.41 10.12 2.93
N VAL A 114 6.15 8.81 2.90
CA VAL A 114 5.15 8.22 2.01
C VAL A 114 3.76 8.75 2.35
N ARG A 115 3.44 8.83 3.65
CA ARG A 115 2.15 9.33 4.14
C ARG A 115 1.93 10.80 3.81
N GLU A 116 2.94 11.65 4.01
CA GLU A 116 2.85 13.08 3.70
C GLU A 116 2.57 13.31 2.22
N ALA A 117 3.30 12.62 1.34
CA ALA A 117 3.09 12.72 -0.10
C ALA A 117 1.67 12.27 -0.54
N VAL A 118 1.09 11.27 0.13
CA VAL A 118 -0.30 10.85 -0.13
C VAL A 118 -1.29 11.94 0.33
N ILE A 119 -1.09 12.51 1.51
CA ILE A 119 -1.93 13.59 2.04
C ILE A 119 -1.89 14.82 1.12
N GLU A 120 -0.71 15.17 0.60
CA GLU A 120 -0.55 16.28 -0.33
C GLU A 120 -1.32 16.05 -1.64
N ARG A 121 -1.23 14.86 -2.25
CA ARG A 121 -1.96 14.52 -3.48
C ARG A 121 -3.47 14.56 -3.28
N LEU A 122 -3.97 13.96 -2.20
CA LEU A 122 -5.38 14.04 -1.83
C LEU A 122 -5.84 15.49 -1.65
N SER A 123 -5.03 16.29 -0.95
CA SER A 123 -5.32 17.72 -0.74
C SER A 123 -5.34 18.51 -2.06
N ALA A 124 -4.56 18.09 -3.06
CA ALA A 124 -4.57 18.68 -4.40
C ALA A 124 -5.83 18.31 -5.18
N ILE A 125 -6.27 17.04 -5.14
CA ILE A 125 -7.56 16.62 -5.71
C ILE A 125 -8.71 17.41 -5.10
N PHE A 126 -8.74 17.55 -3.77
CA PHE A 126 -9.78 18.34 -3.10
C PHE A 126 -9.72 19.82 -3.48
N ALA A 127 -8.52 20.36 -3.72
CA ALA A 127 -8.34 21.73 -4.20
C ALA A 127 -8.97 21.96 -5.57
N ALA A 128 -8.76 21.00 -6.48
CA ALA A 128 -9.25 21.08 -7.84
C ALA A 128 -10.78 20.95 -7.88
N ARG A 129 -11.35 20.08 -7.04
CA ARG A 129 -12.78 19.80 -7.00
C ARG A 129 -13.60 20.83 -6.21
N ALA A 130 -13.04 21.37 -5.13
CA ALA A 130 -13.68 22.37 -4.27
C ALA A 130 -12.68 23.51 -3.97
N PRO A 131 -12.49 24.46 -4.90
CA PRO A 131 -11.53 25.55 -4.75
C PRO A 131 -11.78 26.44 -3.52
N GLU A 132 -13.03 26.56 -3.10
CA GLU A 132 -13.46 27.28 -1.90
C GLU A 132 -13.13 26.57 -0.59
N LEU A 133 -12.78 25.27 -0.63
CA LEU A 133 -12.49 24.49 0.56
C LEU A 133 -11.15 24.92 1.19
N PRO A 134 -11.14 25.38 2.46
CA PRO A 134 -9.92 25.83 3.13
C PRO A 134 -8.81 24.78 3.14
N LYS A 135 -7.55 25.24 2.99
CA LYS A 135 -6.38 24.34 2.90
C LYS A 135 -6.24 23.45 4.14
N ASP A 136 -6.48 23.98 5.33
CA ASP A 136 -6.40 23.22 6.58
C ASP A 136 -7.48 22.13 6.65
N GLN A 137 -8.69 22.42 6.14
CA GLN A 137 -9.77 21.44 6.04
C GLN A 137 -9.45 20.35 5.01
N ARG A 138 -8.86 20.69 3.86
CA ARG A 138 -8.38 19.72 2.87
C ARG A 138 -7.36 18.75 3.45
N VAL A 139 -6.33 19.29 4.10
CA VAL A 139 -5.27 18.49 4.73
C VAL A 139 -5.82 17.60 5.85
N ARG A 140 -6.73 18.13 6.67
CA ARG A 140 -7.40 17.37 7.74
C ARG A 140 -8.23 16.22 7.19
N SER A 141 -9.02 16.47 6.15
CA SER A 141 -9.87 15.47 5.49
C SER A 141 -9.02 14.38 4.83
N ALA A 142 -7.92 14.76 4.17
CA ALA A 142 -6.97 13.81 3.59
C ALA A 142 -6.32 12.92 4.66
N ARG A 143 -5.95 13.49 5.81
CA ARG A 143 -5.43 12.73 6.96
C ARG A 143 -6.46 11.74 7.52
N VAL A 144 -7.72 12.14 7.61
CA VAL A 144 -8.83 11.27 8.05
C VAL A 144 -8.99 10.10 7.09
N LEU A 145 -9.09 10.34 5.77
CA LEU A 145 -9.20 9.27 4.78
C LEU A 145 -8.05 8.27 4.85
N VAL A 146 -6.81 8.76 4.95
CA VAL A 146 -5.63 7.89 5.12
C VAL A 146 -5.73 7.06 6.41
N GLY A 147 -6.22 7.67 7.49
CA GLY A 147 -6.45 6.98 8.76
C GLY A 147 -7.49 5.86 8.64
N VAL A 148 -8.65 6.17 8.04
CA VAL A 148 -9.73 5.22 7.78
C VAL A 148 -9.23 4.06 6.92
N PHE A 149 -8.59 4.36 5.79
CA PHE A 149 -8.03 3.32 4.90
C PHE A 149 -7.07 2.40 5.66
N ARG A 150 -6.13 2.97 6.42
CA ARG A 150 -5.18 2.19 7.22
C ARG A 150 -5.85 1.35 8.31
N GLY A 151 -6.92 1.84 8.91
CA GLY A 151 -7.65 1.10 9.95
C GLY A 151 -8.45 -0.07 9.38
N VAL A 152 -9.04 0.08 8.19
CA VAL A 152 -9.89 -0.93 7.57
C VAL A 152 -9.09 -1.93 6.74
N LEU A 153 -7.95 -1.53 6.16
CA LEU A 153 -7.14 -2.38 5.28
C LEU A 153 -6.79 -3.77 5.88
N PRO A 154 -6.37 -3.90 7.15
CA PRO A 154 -6.11 -5.22 7.74
C PRO A 154 -7.33 -6.14 7.75
N LEU A 155 -8.53 -5.58 7.92
CA LEU A 155 -9.80 -6.34 7.88
C LEU A 155 -10.10 -6.86 6.47
N ILE A 156 -9.82 -6.05 5.44
CA ILE A 156 -9.97 -6.43 4.02
C ILE A 156 -8.98 -7.55 3.66
N ILE A 157 -7.72 -7.42 4.10
CA ILE A 157 -6.67 -8.41 3.82
C ILE A 157 -6.97 -9.73 4.54
N GLY A 158 -7.47 -9.67 5.77
CA GLY A 158 -7.80 -10.85 6.58
C GLY A 158 -9.04 -11.64 6.14
N THR A 159 -9.89 -11.05 5.29
CA THR A 159 -11.13 -11.68 4.78
C THR A 159 -10.96 -12.17 3.34
N LYS A 160 -11.88 -13.01 2.84
CA LYS A 160 -11.87 -13.59 1.48
C LYS A 160 -13.27 -13.59 0.86
N GLY A 161 -13.34 -13.75 -0.47
CA GLY A 161 -14.59 -13.95 -1.19
C GLY A 161 -15.58 -12.79 -1.00
N ALA A 162 -16.85 -13.14 -0.79
CA ALA A 162 -17.94 -12.18 -0.61
C ALA A 162 -17.72 -11.24 0.59
N GLU A 163 -17.14 -11.74 1.68
CA GLU A 163 -16.88 -10.93 2.89
C GLU A 163 -15.85 -9.82 2.60
N ARG A 164 -14.81 -10.12 1.83
CA ARG A 164 -13.84 -9.11 1.39
C ARG A 164 -14.51 -8.04 0.55
N ALA A 165 -15.35 -8.43 -0.40
CA ALA A 165 -16.08 -7.49 -1.24
C ALA A 165 -16.98 -6.58 -0.41
N ALA A 166 -17.65 -7.13 0.63
CA ALA A 166 -18.43 -6.34 1.58
C ALA A 166 -17.56 -5.34 2.35
N MET A 167 -16.39 -5.74 2.86
CA MET A 167 -15.46 -4.84 3.57
C MET A 167 -14.93 -3.71 2.68
N ILE A 168 -14.64 -3.99 1.41
CA ILE A 168 -14.26 -2.95 0.43
C ILE A 168 -15.44 -1.98 0.23
N GLY A 169 -16.66 -2.51 0.12
CA GLY A 169 -17.89 -1.71 0.03
C GLY A 169 -18.09 -0.78 1.24
N GLU A 170 -17.87 -1.27 2.45
CA GLU A 170 -17.94 -0.46 3.69
C GLU A 170 -16.91 0.67 3.70
N LEU A 171 -15.65 0.38 3.34
CA LEU A 171 -14.61 1.40 3.22
C LEU A 171 -15.01 2.52 2.24
N LYS A 172 -15.48 2.13 1.05
CA LYS A 172 -15.92 3.09 0.02
C LYS A 172 -17.13 3.90 0.47
N ARG A 173 -18.08 3.28 1.19
CA ARG A 173 -19.23 3.99 1.77
C ARG A 173 -18.78 5.04 2.78
N ILE A 174 -17.90 4.69 3.72
CA ILE A 174 -17.35 5.65 4.69
C ILE A 174 -16.67 6.83 3.97
N CYS A 175 -15.84 6.55 2.96
CA CYS A 175 -15.20 7.60 2.17
C CYS A 175 -16.21 8.51 1.48
N ARG A 176 -17.24 7.93 0.86
CA ARG A 176 -18.29 8.67 0.13
C ARG A 176 -19.09 9.57 1.05
N ASP A 177 -19.60 9.03 2.15
CA ASP A 177 -20.45 9.76 3.07
C ASP A 177 -19.69 10.90 3.75
N TYR A 178 -18.39 10.69 4.04
CA TYR A 178 -17.50 11.71 4.57
C TYR A 178 -17.18 12.82 3.55
N LEU A 179 -16.99 12.47 2.28
CA LEU A 179 -16.56 13.41 1.23
C LEU A 179 -17.71 14.16 0.55
N THR A 180 -18.91 13.58 0.52
CA THR A 180 -20.08 14.19 -0.12
C THR A 180 -20.34 15.65 0.32
N PRO A 181 -20.38 15.98 1.63
CA PRO A 181 -20.60 17.37 2.05
C PRO A 181 -19.41 18.30 1.81
N LEU A 182 -18.23 17.76 1.48
CA LEU A 182 -16.99 18.53 1.31
C LEU A 182 -16.69 18.83 -0.16
N ILE A 183 -16.92 17.85 -1.03
CA ILE A 183 -16.48 17.85 -2.43
C ILE A 183 -17.47 17.12 -3.36
N GLY A 184 -18.70 16.84 -2.90
CA GLY A 184 -19.67 16.03 -3.65
C GLY A 184 -20.47 16.77 -4.72
N ALA A 185 -20.32 18.10 -4.81
CA ALA A 185 -20.89 18.91 -5.88
C ALA A 185 -20.24 18.61 -7.25
#